data_AF-A0A968T019-F1
#
_entry.id   AF-A0A968T019-F1
#
_cell.length_a   1.000
_cell.length_b   1.000
_cell.length_c   1.000
_cell.angle_alpha   90.00
_cell.angle_beta   90.00
_cell.angle_gamma   90.00
#
_symmetry.space_group_name_H-M   'P 1'
#
loop_
_entity.id
_entity.type
_entity.pdbx_description
1 polymer ?
#
loop_
_entity_poly.entity_id
_entity_poly.type
_entity_poly.pdbx_seq_one_letter_code
_entity_poly.pdbx_strand_id
1 'polypeptide(L)'
;EEKLEIQLTYSRGELLRSKDFGQFSYEEVQASKELLRKMRWRVEERPTRRKQAARRGHVLDLRRTLRQNMRYGGEPLQLAWRETRSEPRPLVVLCDISGSMERYSRILLQFVHSFASAYGHVEAFVFGTRLTRITRQLRHKDIDDAVSAVAKQVLDWSGGTRIGDAVKEFNFSWGRRVLGHGPVVMLISDGWDRGDPTLLSREMDRLQRSCHRLIWLNPLLGQANYQPLTLGMQAALPFVDDFLPVHNLNSLEQLGKHLATLSEKRPERKQRMLQGGYRA
;
A
#
# COMPACT_ATOMS: atom_id res chain seq x y z
N GLU A 1 -8.88 -41.98 4.03
CA GLU A 1 -9.38 -41.01 3.03
C GLU A 1 -9.11 -39.57 3.44
N GLU A 2 -9.42 -39.15 4.67
CA GLU A 2 -9.12 -37.80 5.22
C GLU A 2 -7.66 -37.33 5.04
N LYS A 3 -6.66 -38.19 5.26
CA LYS A 3 -5.22 -37.82 5.08
C LYS A 3 -4.85 -37.51 3.62
N LEU A 4 -5.47 -38.19 2.66
CA LEU A 4 -5.24 -37.97 1.22
C LEU A 4 -5.93 -36.69 0.75
N GLU A 5 -7.13 -36.42 1.26
CA GLU A 5 -7.87 -35.18 0.99
C GLU A 5 -7.13 -33.94 1.55
N ILE A 6 -6.55 -34.05 2.76
CA ILE A 6 -5.74 -33.00 3.37
C ILE A 6 -4.44 -32.77 2.58
N GLN A 7 -3.76 -33.83 2.09
CA GLN A 7 -2.56 -33.70 1.27
C GLN A 7 -2.84 -33.10 -0.11
N LEU A 8 -3.94 -33.49 -0.77
CA LEU A 8 -4.37 -32.94 -2.06
C LEU A 8 -4.78 -31.46 -1.95
N THR A 9 -5.45 -31.09 -0.85
CA THR A 9 -5.81 -29.69 -0.55
C THR A 9 -4.56 -28.83 -0.27
N TYR A 10 -3.57 -29.38 0.43
CA TYR A 10 -2.30 -28.70 0.70
C TYR A 10 -1.52 -28.45 -0.61
N SER A 11 -1.42 -29.46 -1.47
CA SER A 11 -0.80 -29.36 -2.79
C SER A 11 -1.50 -28.33 -3.69
N ARG A 12 -2.84 -28.33 -3.73
CA ARG A 12 -3.61 -27.35 -4.51
C ARG A 12 -3.45 -25.92 -3.98
N GLY A 13 -3.41 -25.73 -2.67
CA GLY A 13 -3.13 -24.43 -2.05
C GLY A 13 -1.70 -23.93 -2.30
N GLU A 14 -0.72 -24.83 -2.32
CA GLU A 14 0.68 -24.51 -2.56
C GLU A 14 0.96 -24.21 -4.05
N LEU A 15 0.29 -24.91 -4.96
CA LEU A 15 0.31 -24.59 -6.40
C LEU A 15 -0.34 -23.23 -6.68
N LEU A 16 -1.48 -22.92 -6.04
CA LEU A 16 -2.10 -21.60 -6.16
C LEU A 16 -1.22 -20.47 -5.62
N ARG A 17 -0.34 -20.76 -4.66
CA ARG A 17 0.54 -19.76 -4.07
C ARG A 17 1.63 -19.26 -5.00
N SER A 18 2.17 -20.15 -5.82
CA SER A 18 3.24 -19.86 -6.78
C SER A 18 2.72 -19.50 -8.17
N LYS A 19 1.51 -19.95 -8.53
CA LYS A 19 0.89 -19.68 -9.83
C LYS A 19 0.70 -18.19 -10.08
N ASP A 20 0.94 -17.77 -11.32
CA ASP A 20 0.81 -16.39 -11.78
C ASP A 20 -0.68 -15.99 -11.88
N PHE A 21 -1.03 -14.84 -11.33
CA PHE A 21 -2.38 -14.28 -11.33
C PHE A 21 -2.97 -14.14 -12.74
N GLY A 22 -2.14 -13.86 -13.75
CA GLY A 22 -2.57 -13.76 -15.13
C GLY A 22 -3.07 -15.08 -15.73
N GLN A 23 -2.85 -16.21 -15.04
CA GLN A 23 -3.27 -17.55 -15.46
C GLN A 23 -4.38 -18.14 -14.57
N PHE A 24 -4.94 -17.36 -13.64
CA PHE A 24 -5.95 -17.88 -12.73
C PHE A 24 -7.30 -18.06 -13.43
N SER A 25 -7.95 -19.19 -13.16
CA SER A 25 -9.36 -19.38 -13.49
C SER A 25 -10.25 -18.64 -12.49
N TYR A 26 -11.52 -18.44 -12.84
CA TYR A 26 -12.49 -17.80 -11.94
C TYR A 26 -12.58 -18.48 -10.56
N GLU A 27 -12.55 -19.82 -10.53
CA GLU A 27 -12.59 -20.59 -9.28
C GLU A 27 -11.33 -20.39 -8.44
N GLU A 28 -10.16 -20.35 -9.09
CA GLU A 28 -8.87 -20.12 -8.42
C GLU A 28 -8.78 -18.70 -7.85
N VAL A 29 -9.37 -17.73 -8.54
CA VAL A 29 -9.53 -16.36 -8.02
C VAL A 29 -10.35 -16.36 -6.72
N GLN A 30 -11.49 -17.07 -6.68
CA GLN A 30 -12.31 -17.15 -5.47
C GLN A 30 -11.59 -17.88 -4.32
N ALA A 31 -10.92 -19.00 -4.60
CA ALA A 31 -10.12 -19.71 -3.60
C ALA A 31 -9.00 -18.83 -3.02
N SER A 32 -8.38 -18.01 -3.86
CA SER A 32 -7.33 -17.07 -3.46
C SER A 32 -7.82 -15.99 -2.51
N LYS A 33 -9.07 -15.54 -2.63
CA LYS A 33 -9.66 -14.57 -1.69
C LYS A 33 -9.68 -15.10 -0.26
N GLU A 34 -10.02 -16.37 -0.06
CA GLU A 34 -10.04 -16.95 1.27
C GLU A 34 -8.64 -17.00 1.89
N LEU A 35 -7.63 -17.31 1.08
CA LEU A 35 -6.23 -17.28 1.51
C LEU A 35 -5.80 -15.86 1.89
N LEU A 36 -6.14 -14.86 1.07
CA LEU A 36 -5.84 -13.45 1.34
C LEU A 36 -6.55 -12.92 2.59
N ARG A 37 -7.78 -13.38 2.86
CA ARG A 37 -8.52 -13.03 4.08
C ARG A 37 -7.88 -13.61 5.34
N LYS A 38 -7.24 -14.78 5.23
CA LYS A 38 -6.52 -15.42 6.35
C LYS A 38 -5.15 -14.79 6.61
N MET A 39 -4.59 -14.05 5.64
CA MET A 39 -3.32 -13.35 5.83
C MET A 39 -3.47 -12.24 6.86
N ARG A 40 -2.55 -12.19 7.82
CA ARG A 40 -2.51 -11.13 8.84
C ARG A 40 -1.67 -9.99 8.31
N TRP A 41 -2.35 -8.92 7.94
CA TRP A 41 -1.72 -7.70 7.46
C TRP A 41 -1.39 -6.79 8.64
N ARG A 42 -0.09 -6.57 8.88
CA ARG A 42 0.39 -5.55 9.80
C ARG A 42 1.22 -4.57 9.01
N VAL A 43 0.90 -3.30 9.14
CA VAL A 43 1.76 -2.22 8.68
C VAL A 43 2.40 -1.63 9.92
N GLU A 44 3.64 -1.20 9.77
CA GLU A 44 4.38 -0.47 10.78
C GLU A 44 3.55 0.66 11.42
N GLU A 45 3.66 0.77 12.75
CA GLU A 45 3.05 1.84 13.52
C GLU A 45 3.93 3.08 13.51
N ARG A 46 3.31 4.26 13.63
CA ARG A 46 4.01 5.52 13.81
C ARG A 46 3.69 6.16 15.16
N PRO A 47 4.66 6.81 15.82
CA PRO A 47 4.35 7.64 16.96
C PRO A 47 3.52 8.85 16.52
N THR A 48 2.42 9.12 17.22
CA THR A 48 1.61 10.32 17.01
C THR A 48 2.08 11.47 17.88
N ARG A 49 1.54 12.68 17.67
CA ARG A 49 1.77 13.81 18.59
C ARG A 49 0.99 13.68 19.90
N ARG A 50 -0.02 12.81 19.97
CA ARG A 50 -0.91 12.68 21.12
C ARG A 50 -0.29 11.71 22.14
N LYS A 51 -0.41 12.05 23.42
CA LYS A 51 -0.02 11.18 24.53
C LYS A 51 -1.22 10.42 25.08
N GLN A 52 -1.04 9.15 25.40
CA GLN A 52 -2.02 8.31 26.10
C GLN A 52 -1.55 7.97 27.51
N ALA A 53 -2.47 7.53 28.36
CA ALA A 53 -2.11 7.05 29.69
C ALA A 53 -1.36 5.72 29.59
N ALA A 54 -0.29 5.59 30.35
CA ALA A 54 0.56 4.40 30.38
C ALA A 54 0.64 3.84 31.80
N ARG A 55 0.84 2.52 31.92
CA ARG A 55 1.09 1.88 33.23
C ARG A 55 2.48 2.24 33.77
N ARG A 56 3.45 2.42 32.87
CA ARG A 56 4.83 2.85 33.12
C ARG A 56 5.25 3.72 31.95
N GLY A 57 6.19 4.64 32.14
CA GLY A 57 6.68 5.47 31.05
C GLY A 57 7.75 6.45 31.51
N HIS A 58 8.25 7.24 30.56
CA HIS A 58 9.26 8.27 30.85
C HIS A 58 8.67 9.65 31.10
N VAL A 59 7.36 9.82 30.88
CA VAL A 59 6.66 11.10 31.06
C VAL A 59 5.66 10.96 32.19
N LEU A 60 5.82 11.75 33.25
CA LEU A 60 4.90 11.77 34.38
C LEU A 60 3.60 12.53 34.01
N ASP A 61 2.45 11.95 34.31
CA ASP A 61 1.15 12.63 34.26
C ASP A 61 0.92 13.36 35.58
N LEU A 62 1.42 14.60 35.70
CA LEU A 62 1.29 15.39 36.93
C LEU A 62 -0.17 15.54 37.37
N ARG A 63 -1.09 15.80 36.44
CA ARG A 63 -2.50 16.01 36.76
C ARG A 63 -3.14 14.74 37.31
N ARG A 64 -2.89 13.58 36.68
CA ARG A 64 -3.43 12.31 37.14
C ARG A 64 -2.75 11.82 38.42
N THR A 65 -1.43 12.05 38.55
CA THR A 65 -0.64 11.77 39.76
C THR A 65 -1.19 12.56 40.93
N LEU A 66 -1.31 13.89 40.84
CA LEU A 66 -1.90 14.71 41.90
C LEU A 66 -3.31 14.25 42.25
N ARG A 67 -4.18 14.00 41.26
CA ARG A 67 -5.55 13.54 41.50
C ARG A 67 -5.60 12.19 42.23
N GLN A 68 -4.73 11.25 41.90
CA GLN A 68 -4.64 9.94 42.56
C GLN A 68 -4.10 10.03 43.99
N ASN A 69 -3.30 11.06 44.28
CA ASN A 69 -2.67 11.28 45.57
C ASN A 69 -3.39 12.28 46.48
N MET A 70 -4.48 12.90 46.02
CA MET A 70 -5.34 13.75 46.87
C MET A 70 -5.81 13.02 48.14
N ARG A 71 -6.04 11.71 48.06
CA ARG A 71 -6.41 10.86 49.22
C ARG A 71 -5.28 10.59 50.20
N TYR A 72 -4.04 10.89 49.81
CA TYR A 72 -2.82 10.70 50.60
C TYR A 72 -2.24 12.04 51.06
N GLY A 73 -3.08 13.06 51.26
CA GLY A 73 -2.61 14.39 51.66
C GLY A 73 -1.80 15.13 50.60
N GLY A 74 -1.83 14.68 49.34
CA GLY A 74 -1.06 15.26 48.24
C GLY A 74 0.36 14.70 48.09
N GLU A 75 0.77 13.75 48.95
CA GLU A 75 2.07 13.09 48.81
C GLU A 75 2.09 12.14 47.60
N PRO A 76 3.09 12.22 46.70
CA PRO A 76 3.11 11.49 45.43
C PRO A 76 3.48 10.01 45.60
N LEU A 77 2.65 9.23 46.29
CA LEU A 77 2.82 7.78 46.50
C LEU A 77 2.49 6.95 45.25
N GLN A 78 1.54 7.43 44.43
CA GLN A 78 1.11 6.77 43.20
C GLN A 78 1.44 7.62 41.98
N LEU A 79 2.47 7.22 41.23
CA LEU A 79 2.87 7.90 40.01
C LEU A 79 2.04 7.39 38.80
N ALA A 80 1.45 8.32 38.07
CA ALA A 80 0.78 8.05 36.80
C ALA A 80 1.68 8.44 35.63
N TRP A 81 1.69 7.63 34.58
CA TRP A 81 2.58 7.83 33.44
C TRP A 81 1.80 8.10 32.16
N ARG A 82 2.48 8.76 31.21
CA ARG A 82 2.01 8.94 29.83
C ARG A 82 3.05 8.39 28.87
N GLU A 83 2.59 7.87 27.76
CA GLU A 83 3.42 7.47 26.63
C GLU A 83 2.87 8.09 25.35
N THR A 84 3.71 8.14 24.32
CA THR A 84 3.28 8.57 22.99
C THR A 84 2.35 7.53 22.42
N ARG A 85 1.16 7.93 21.95
CA ARG A 85 0.25 7.00 21.28
C ARG A 85 0.82 6.63 19.93
N SER A 86 0.91 5.34 19.65
CA SER A 86 1.23 4.81 18.32
C SER A 86 -0.04 4.51 17.55
N GLU A 87 -0.04 4.84 16.26
CA GLU A 87 -1.14 4.50 15.34
C GLU A 87 -0.58 3.86 14.08
N PRO A 88 -1.31 2.92 13.45
CA PRO A 88 -0.97 2.38 12.14
C PRO A 88 -0.72 3.50 11.10
N ARG A 89 0.33 3.37 10.28
CA ARG A 89 0.56 4.31 9.16
C ARG A 89 -0.52 4.15 8.08
N PRO A 90 -1.20 5.22 7.65
CA PRO A 90 -2.19 5.09 6.58
C PRO A 90 -1.56 4.52 5.31
N LEU A 91 -2.34 3.75 4.55
CA LEU A 91 -1.93 3.20 3.28
C LEU A 91 -2.67 3.91 2.15
N VAL A 92 -1.95 4.30 1.11
CA VAL A 92 -2.53 4.77 -0.15
C VAL A 92 -2.17 3.79 -1.26
N VAL A 93 -3.17 3.32 -2.00
CA VAL A 93 -2.97 2.44 -3.15
C VAL A 93 -3.41 3.14 -4.43
N LEU A 94 -2.52 3.17 -5.41
CA LEU A 94 -2.80 3.60 -6.77
C LEU A 94 -2.66 2.36 -7.67
N CYS A 95 -3.75 1.89 -8.28
CA CYS A 95 -3.75 0.69 -9.11
C CYS A 95 -4.02 1.02 -10.57
N ASP A 96 -3.13 0.57 -11.43
CA ASP A 96 -3.30 0.60 -12.88
C ASP A 96 -4.32 -0.47 -13.31
N ILE A 97 -5.29 -0.06 -14.11
CA ILE A 97 -6.35 -0.91 -14.67
C ILE A 97 -6.40 -0.82 -16.20
N SER A 98 -5.30 -0.41 -16.83
CA SER A 98 -5.14 -0.37 -18.28
C SER A 98 -5.25 -1.75 -18.94
N GLY A 99 -5.40 -1.76 -20.27
CA GLY A 99 -5.56 -3.01 -21.04
C GLY A 99 -4.39 -3.99 -20.90
N SER A 100 -3.15 -3.52 -20.72
CA SER A 100 -1.99 -4.41 -20.47
C SER A 100 -2.06 -5.09 -19.11
N MET A 101 -2.78 -4.48 -18.16
CA MET A 101 -3.02 -4.97 -16.81
C MET A 101 -4.31 -5.80 -16.69
N GLU A 102 -5.08 -6.00 -17.76
CA GLU A 102 -6.42 -6.61 -17.71
C GLU A 102 -6.46 -7.91 -16.91
N ARG A 103 -5.56 -8.86 -17.23
CA ARG A 103 -5.47 -10.18 -16.58
C ARG A 103 -5.13 -10.11 -15.09
N TYR A 104 -4.42 -9.06 -14.66
CA TYR A 104 -3.96 -8.89 -13.27
C TYR A 104 -4.90 -8.01 -12.45
N SER A 105 -5.53 -7.02 -13.08
CA SER A 105 -6.31 -5.94 -12.45
C SER A 105 -7.39 -6.45 -11.52
N ARG A 106 -8.15 -7.48 -11.93
CA ARG A 106 -9.24 -8.08 -11.14
C ARG A 106 -8.73 -8.61 -9.80
N ILE A 107 -7.67 -9.43 -9.84
CA ILE A 107 -7.12 -10.09 -8.65
C ILE A 107 -6.45 -9.07 -7.74
N LEU A 108 -5.71 -8.12 -8.32
CA LEU A 108 -5.06 -7.04 -7.57
C LEU A 108 -6.09 -6.16 -6.84
N LEU A 109 -7.22 -5.84 -7.46
CA LEU A 109 -8.28 -5.07 -6.80
C LEU A 109 -8.98 -5.86 -5.69
N GLN A 110 -9.19 -7.17 -5.87
CA GLN A 110 -9.69 -8.04 -4.81
C GLN A 110 -8.70 -8.18 -3.64
N PHE A 111 -7.40 -8.18 -3.94
CA PHE A 111 -6.37 -8.09 -2.91
C PHE A 111 -6.47 -6.79 -2.13
N VAL A 112 -6.55 -5.64 -2.82
CA VAL A 112 -6.67 -4.33 -2.17
C VAL A 112 -7.95 -4.24 -1.34
N HIS A 113 -9.05 -4.86 -1.76
CA HIS A 113 -10.29 -4.99 -0.97
C HIS A 113 -10.08 -5.78 0.32
N SER A 114 -9.48 -6.97 0.20
CA SER A 114 -9.20 -7.84 1.34
C SER A 114 -8.30 -7.13 2.35
N PHE A 115 -7.28 -6.43 1.84
CA PHE A 115 -6.37 -5.63 2.64
C PHE A 115 -7.07 -4.44 3.31
N ALA A 116 -7.89 -3.68 2.58
CA ALA A 116 -8.67 -2.56 3.11
C ALA A 116 -9.65 -2.99 4.20
N SER A 117 -10.28 -4.15 4.03
CA SER A 117 -11.21 -4.72 5.01
C SER A 117 -10.50 -5.17 6.29
N ALA A 118 -9.28 -5.70 6.19
CA ALA A 118 -8.49 -6.15 7.34
C ALA A 118 -7.82 -4.99 8.10
N TYR A 119 -7.33 -3.97 7.39
CA TYR A 119 -6.51 -2.90 7.95
C TYR A 119 -7.27 -1.61 8.30
N GLY A 120 -8.38 -1.31 7.61
CA GLY A 120 -9.28 -0.18 7.90
C GLY A 120 -8.77 1.22 7.56
N HIS A 121 -7.45 1.44 7.50
CA HIS A 121 -6.80 2.73 7.21
C HIS A 121 -6.21 2.78 5.79
N VAL A 122 -7.03 2.47 4.78
CA VAL A 122 -6.61 2.39 3.38
C VAL A 122 -7.39 3.39 2.53
N GLU A 123 -6.68 4.13 1.70
CA GLU A 123 -7.22 4.95 0.62
C GLU A 123 -6.81 4.33 -0.71
N ALA A 124 -7.77 4.02 -1.57
CA ALA A 124 -7.50 3.33 -2.82
C ALA A 124 -8.04 4.11 -4.02
N PHE A 125 -7.22 4.13 -5.06
CA PHE A 125 -7.49 4.78 -6.32
C PHE A 125 -7.13 3.82 -7.45
N VAL A 126 -7.89 3.92 -8.52
CA VAL A 126 -7.61 3.24 -9.78
C VAL A 126 -7.36 4.27 -10.86
N PHE A 127 -6.48 3.94 -11.81
CA PHE A 127 -6.23 4.79 -12.95
C PHE A 127 -6.06 3.98 -14.23
N GLY A 128 -6.53 4.55 -15.33
CA GLY A 128 -6.23 4.11 -16.69
C GLY A 128 -6.02 5.37 -17.53
N THR A 129 -7.13 5.96 -17.99
CA THR A 129 -7.16 7.29 -18.62
C THR A 129 -7.51 8.42 -17.65
N ARG A 130 -8.15 8.10 -16.52
CA ARG A 130 -8.53 9.05 -15.46
C ARG A 130 -8.33 8.42 -14.08
N LEU A 131 -8.09 9.24 -13.07
CA LEU A 131 -7.99 8.80 -11.68
C LEU A 131 -9.37 8.71 -11.01
N THR A 132 -9.69 7.55 -10.44
CA THR A 132 -10.95 7.34 -9.70
C THR A 132 -10.66 6.84 -8.28
N ARG A 133 -11.26 7.48 -7.27
CA ARG A 133 -11.20 7.00 -5.87
C ARG A 133 -12.22 5.90 -5.65
N ILE A 134 -11.75 4.73 -5.19
CA ILE A 134 -12.56 3.53 -4.96
C ILE A 134 -12.66 3.12 -3.48
N THR A 135 -12.10 3.92 -2.55
CA THR A 135 -12.09 3.62 -1.11
C THR A 135 -13.46 3.26 -0.53
N ARG A 136 -14.54 3.92 -0.98
CA ARG A 136 -15.90 3.64 -0.47
C ARG A 136 -16.40 2.30 -1.00
N GLN A 137 -16.15 2.02 -2.26
CA GLN A 137 -16.51 0.77 -2.93
C GLN A 137 -15.81 -0.43 -2.26
N LEU A 138 -14.55 -0.25 -1.84
CA LEU A 138 -13.80 -1.26 -1.08
C LEU A 138 -14.35 -1.55 0.33
N ARG A 139 -15.26 -0.74 0.88
CA ARG A 139 -15.85 -1.01 2.21
C ARG A 139 -17.09 -1.89 2.15
N HIS A 140 -17.65 -2.12 0.96
CA HIS A 140 -18.81 -2.98 0.78
C HIS A 140 -18.39 -4.46 0.65
N LYS A 141 -19.28 -5.38 1.03
CA LYS A 141 -19.02 -6.83 0.97
C LYS A 141 -18.95 -7.36 -0.47
N ASP A 142 -19.81 -6.88 -1.36
CA ASP A 142 -19.89 -7.34 -2.75
C ASP A 142 -19.08 -6.43 -3.66
N ILE A 143 -17.78 -6.72 -3.74
CA ILE A 143 -16.88 -5.96 -4.59
C ILE A 143 -16.78 -6.49 -6.01
N ASP A 144 -17.18 -7.74 -6.27
CA ASP A 144 -17.05 -8.31 -7.61
C ASP A 144 -17.85 -7.50 -8.65
N ASP A 145 -19.02 -6.97 -8.29
CA ASP A 145 -19.82 -6.10 -9.16
C ASP A 145 -19.22 -4.70 -9.29
N ALA A 146 -18.69 -4.11 -8.21
CA ALA A 146 -18.07 -2.79 -8.24
C ALA A 146 -16.74 -2.81 -9.03
N VAL A 147 -15.92 -3.83 -8.83
CA VAL A 147 -14.67 -4.04 -9.57
C VAL A 147 -15.00 -4.43 -11.02
N SER A 148 -16.07 -5.18 -11.28
CA SER A 148 -16.54 -5.44 -12.65
C SER A 148 -17.06 -4.19 -13.33
N ALA A 149 -17.79 -3.32 -12.64
CA ALA A 149 -18.27 -2.05 -13.19
C ALA A 149 -17.11 -1.10 -13.50
N VAL A 150 -16.13 -1.01 -12.59
CA VAL A 150 -14.90 -0.22 -12.79
C VAL A 150 -14.08 -0.78 -13.96
N ALA A 151 -13.90 -2.10 -14.04
CA ALA A 151 -13.19 -2.72 -15.16
C ALA A 151 -13.93 -2.55 -16.50
N LYS A 152 -15.26 -2.69 -16.51
CA LYS A 152 -16.10 -2.51 -17.72
C LYS A 152 -16.10 -1.07 -18.21
N GLN A 153 -16.15 -0.08 -17.33
CA GLN A 153 -16.03 1.33 -17.71
C GLN A 153 -14.66 1.67 -18.33
N VAL A 154 -13.65 0.82 -18.14
CA VAL A 154 -12.27 1.04 -18.57
C VAL A 154 -11.90 0.24 -19.83
N LEU A 155 -12.60 -0.88 -20.11
CA LEU A 155 -12.47 -1.63 -21.36
C LEU A 155 -12.77 -0.79 -22.62
N ASP A 156 -13.55 0.30 -22.49
CA ASP A 156 -13.85 1.22 -23.61
C ASP A 156 -12.73 2.26 -23.90
N TRP A 157 -11.61 2.24 -23.17
CA TRP A 157 -10.56 3.27 -23.27
C TRP A 157 -9.21 2.69 -23.71
N SER A 158 -9.08 2.39 -25.01
CA SER A 158 -7.83 1.99 -25.67
C SER A 158 -6.81 3.14 -25.86
N GLY A 159 -6.83 4.16 -24.99
CA GLY A 159 -6.05 5.40 -25.12
C GLY A 159 -4.60 5.35 -24.60
N GLY A 160 -4.19 4.22 -24.01
CA GLY A 160 -2.90 4.08 -23.31
C GLY A 160 -2.92 4.65 -21.89
N THR A 161 -2.02 4.15 -21.04
CA THR A 161 -1.86 4.61 -19.66
C THR A 161 -1.05 5.90 -19.64
N ARG A 162 -1.52 6.91 -18.90
CA ARG A 162 -0.79 8.16 -18.63
C ARG A 162 -0.49 8.27 -17.15
N ILE A 163 0.52 7.54 -16.71
CA ILE A 163 0.86 7.42 -15.28
C ILE A 163 1.22 8.80 -14.71
N GLY A 164 2.01 9.59 -15.45
CA GLY A 164 2.38 10.95 -15.04
C GLY A 164 1.16 11.86 -14.79
N ASP A 165 0.15 11.81 -15.66
CA ASP A 165 -1.09 12.59 -15.51
C ASP A 165 -1.92 12.12 -14.32
N ALA A 166 -2.05 10.80 -14.12
CA ALA A 166 -2.78 10.23 -12.99
C ALA A 166 -2.13 10.61 -11.64
N VAL A 167 -0.80 10.54 -11.55
CA VAL A 167 -0.05 10.93 -10.35
C VAL A 167 -0.15 12.45 -10.12
N LYS A 168 -0.10 13.27 -11.19
CA LYS A 168 -0.33 14.71 -11.11
C LYS A 168 -1.71 15.03 -10.53
N GLU A 169 -2.75 14.41 -11.07
CA GLU A 169 -4.13 14.59 -10.62
C GLU A 169 -4.28 14.15 -9.15
N PHE A 170 -3.66 13.03 -8.78
CA PHE A 170 -3.64 12.54 -7.40
C PHE A 170 -2.97 13.55 -6.46
N ASN A 171 -1.77 14.02 -6.79
CA ASN A 171 -1.02 14.98 -5.98
C ASN A 171 -1.83 16.28 -5.78
N PHE A 172 -2.48 16.77 -6.83
CA PHE A 172 -3.24 18.01 -6.80
C PHE A 172 -4.55 17.88 -6.03
N SER A 173 -5.38 16.88 -6.36
CA SER A 173 -6.75 16.75 -5.85
C SER A 173 -6.82 16.04 -4.49
N TRP A 174 -5.90 15.12 -4.22
CA TRP A 174 -5.98 14.21 -3.08
C TRP A 174 -4.78 14.30 -2.13
N GLY A 175 -3.61 14.74 -2.61
CA GLY A 175 -2.37 14.76 -1.83
C GLY A 175 -2.53 15.41 -0.45
N ARG A 176 -3.18 16.57 -0.37
CA ARG A 176 -3.43 17.28 0.90
C ARG A 176 -4.34 16.51 1.88
N ARG A 177 -5.23 15.66 1.37
CA ARG A 177 -6.24 14.93 2.17
C ARG A 177 -5.71 13.59 2.68
N VAL A 178 -4.90 12.90 1.86
CA VAL A 178 -4.49 11.51 2.16
C VAL A 178 -3.01 11.37 2.53
N LEU A 179 -2.14 12.33 2.20
CA LEU A 179 -0.69 12.22 2.47
C LEU A 179 -0.22 12.87 3.77
N GLY A 180 -1.08 13.63 4.47
CA GLY A 180 -0.69 14.47 5.62
C GLY A 180 -0.13 13.72 6.84
N HIS A 181 -0.27 12.40 6.89
CA HIS A 181 0.19 11.56 8.00
C HIS A 181 1.42 10.71 7.66
N GLY A 182 2.05 10.97 6.50
CA GLY A 182 3.18 10.18 6.02
C GLY A 182 2.77 8.74 5.74
N PRO A 183 1.84 8.51 4.79
CA PRO A 183 1.39 7.17 4.47
C PRO A 183 2.48 6.37 3.77
N VAL A 184 2.29 5.05 3.75
CA VAL A 184 2.94 4.20 2.75
C VAL A 184 2.11 4.29 1.47
N VAL A 185 2.75 4.60 0.35
CA VAL A 185 2.09 4.65 -0.96
C VAL A 185 2.52 3.43 -1.75
N MET A 186 1.55 2.66 -2.24
CA MET A 186 1.77 1.54 -3.15
C MET A 186 1.23 1.90 -4.53
N LEU A 187 2.10 1.90 -5.53
CA LEU A 187 1.76 2.12 -6.93
C LEU A 187 1.86 0.77 -7.66
N ILE A 188 0.74 0.24 -8.11
CA ILE A 188 0.65 -1.04 -8.81
C ILE A 188 0.51 -0.77 -10.31
N SER A 189 1.54 -1.06 -11.10
CA SER A 189 1.53 -0.86 -12.55
C SER A 189 2.68 -1.65 -13.19
N ASP A 190 2.48 -2.04 -14.45
CA ASP A 190 3.52 -2.63 -15.31
C ASP A 190 4.53 -1.59 -15.84
N GLY A 191 4.27 -0.29 -15.60
CA GLY A 191 5.14 0.82 -15.99
C GLY A 191 5.06 1.19 -17.46
N TRP A 192 4.00 0.76 -18.15
CA TRP A 192 3.77 1.11 -19.55
C TRP A 192 3.12 2.50 -19.67
N ASP A 193 3.94 3.55 -19.60
CA ASP A 193 3.48 4.93 -19.75
C ASP A 193 3.75 5.46 -21.16
N ARG A 194 2.72 6.00 -21.81
CA ARG A 194 2.84 6.75 -23.09
C ARG A 194 2.90 8.26 -22.89
N GLY A 195 2.85 8.73 -21.64
CA GLY A 195 2.94 10.14 -21.28
C GLY A 195 4.36 10.71 -21.36
N ASP A 196 4.49 11.97 -20.95
CA ASP A 196 5.77 12.68 -20.85
C ASP A 196 6.58 12.14 -19.64
N PRO A 197 7.76 11.51 -19.86
CA PRO A 197 8.59 10.99 -18.78
C PRO A 197 9.07 12.08 -17.81
N THR A 198 9.22 13.32 -18.26
CA THR A 198 9.63 14.44 -17.41
C THR A 198 8.54 14.83 -16.43
N LEU A 199 7.27 14.78 -16.88
CA LEU A 199 6.12 14.97 -16.02
C LEU A 199 6.05 13.87 -14.95
N LEU A 200 6.18 12.61 -15.37
CA LEU A 200 6.16 11.47 -14.45
C LEU A 200 7.25 11.60 -13.38
N SER A 201 8.50 11.87 -13.79
CA SER A 201 9.63 12.10 -12.88
C SER A 201 9.33 13.19 -11.84
N ARG A 202 8.84 14.35 -12.29
CA ARG A 202 8.51 15.47 -11.39
C ARG A 202 7.40 15.13 -10.40
N GLU A 203 6.35 14.46 -10.84
CA GLU A 203 5.22 14.14 -9.96
C GLU A 203 5.53 12.97 -9.02
N MET A 204 6.40 12.04 -9.44
CA MET A 204 6.95 10.99 -8.58
C MET A 204 7.87 11.57 -7.49
N ASP A 205 8.70 12.57 -7.80
CA ASP A 205 9.49 13.30 -6.79
C ASP A 205 8.60 13.91 -5.70
N ARG A 206 7.55 14.61 -6.13
CA ARG A 206 6.57 15.24 -5.22
C ARG A 206 5.84 14.19 -4.36
N LEU A 207 5.43 13.09 -4.98
CA LEU A 207 4.76 12.00 -4.29
C LEU A 207 5.68 11.37 -3.24
N GLN A 208 6.93 11.05 -3.63
CA GLN A 208 7.92 10.45 -2.77
C GLN A 208 8.17 11.34 -1.54
N ARG A 209 8.41 12.65 -1.71
CA ARG A 209 8.61 13.59 -0.59
C ARG A 209 7.44 13.64 0.40
N SER A 210 6.24 13.40 -0.09
CA SER A 210 4.99 13.48 0.67
C SER A 210 4.64 12.18 1.41
N CYS A 211 5.21 11.04 1.02
CA CYS A 211 4.99 9.75 1.69
C CYS A 211 6.14 9.35 2.62
N HIS A 212 5.88 8.37 3.50
CA HIS A 212 6.90 7.71 4.31
C HIS A 212 7.73 6.74 3.49
N ARG A 213 7.05 5.94 2.65
CA ARG A 213 7.64 4.96 1.74
C ARG A 213 6.84 4.93 0.45
N LEU A 214 7.52 4.93 -0.70
CA LEU A 214 6.92 4.75 -2.02
C LEU A 214 7.31 3.37 -2.56
N ILE A 215 6.35 2.45 -2.60
CA ILE A 215 6.54 1.07 -3.06
C ILE A 215 5.91 0.96 -4.44
N TRP A 216 6.69 0.51 -5.43
CA TRP A 216 6.17 0.18 -6.74
C TRP A 216 6.04 -1.34 -6.85
N LEU A 217 4.82 -1.77 -7.18
CA LEU A 217 4.44 -3.16 -7.30
C LEU A 217 4.22 -3.50 -8.77
N ASN A 218 5.03 -4.41 -9.30
CA ASN A 218 4.96 -4.78 -10.71
C ASN A 218 4.54 -6.25 -10.88
N PRO A 219 3.41 -6.55 -11.55
CA PRO A 219 2.98 -7.91 -11.80
C PRO A 219 3.81 -8.64 -12.87
N LEU A 220 4.61 -7.94 -13.67
CA LEU A 220 5.43 -8.55 -14.72
C LEU A 220 6.86 -8.90 -14.26
N LEU A 221 7.25 -8.44 -13.06
CA LEU A 221 8.58 -8.66 -12.48
C LEU A 221 8.91 -10.15 -12.19
N GLY A 222 7.92 -11.06 -12.27
CA GLY A 222 8.11 -12.50 -12.06
C GLY A 222 8.65 -13.26 -13.28
N GLN A 223 8.77 -12.60 -14.44
CA GLN A 223 9.27 -13.24 -15.67
C GLN A 223 10.80 -13.10 -15.75
N ALA A 224 11.50 -14.21 -16.03
CA ALA A 224 12.98 -14.29 -16.02
C ALA A 224 13.70 -13.26 -16.93
N ASN A 225 12.98 -12.67 -17.90
CA ASN A 225 13.53 -11.75 -18.90
C ASN A 225 13.03 -10.31 -18.74
N TYR A 226 12.34 -9.97 -17.65
CA TYR A 226 11.80 -8.62 -17.47
C TYR A 226 12.91 -7.60 -17.23
N GLN A 227 13.13 -6.71 -18.19
CA GLN A 227 13.95 -5.52 -18.03
C GLN A 227 13.04 -4.28 -18.02
N PRO A 228 13.25 -3.31 -17.12
CA PRO A 228 12.51 -2.05 -17.10
C PRO A 228 12.98 -1.15 -18.25
N LEU A 229 12.64 -1.54 -19.49
CA LEU A 229 13.04 -0.84 -20.72
C LEU A 229 12.07 0.28 -21.11
N THR A 230 10.92 0.40 -20.43
CA THR A 230 9.97 1.48 -20.70
C THR A 230 10.51 2.80 -20.17
N LEU A 231 10.43 3.85 -20.99
CA LEU A 231 10.87 5.20 -20.63
C LEU A 231 10.15 5.71 -19.35
N GLY A 232 8.88 5.38 -19.19
CA GLY A 232 8.11 5.71 -17.99
C GLY A 232 8.67 5.06 -16.72
N MET A 233 8.98 3.76 -16.76
CA MET A 233 9.57 3.07 -15.62
C MET A 233 10.94 3.67 -15.27
N GLN A 234 11.79 3.92 -16.27
CA GLN A 234 13.10 4.54 -16.05
C GLN A 234 13.00 5.93 -15.40
N ALA A 235 11.98 6.72 -15.76
CA ALA A 235 11.73 8.02 -15.16
C ALA A 235 11.20 7.93 -13.73
N ALA A 236 10.43 6.90 -13.40
CA ALA A 236 9.85 6.71 -12.07
C ALA A 236 10.82 6.04 -11.07
N LEU A 237 11.63 5.07 -11.52
CA LEU A 237 12.48 4.23 -10.69
C LEU A 237 13.38 4.99 -9.69
N PRO A 238 14.00 6.14 -10.03
CA PRO A 238 14.81 6.88 -9.07
C PRO A 238 14.06 7.29 -7.80
N PHE A 239 12.74 7.50 -7.89
CA PHE A 239 11.87 7.96 -6.81
C PHE A 239 11.18 6.81 -6.07
N VAL A 240 11.32 5.58 -6.55
CA VAL A 240 10.74 4.39 -5.90
C VAL A 240 11.66 3.96 -4.76
N ASP A 241 11.12 3.84 -3.56
CA ASP A 241 11.88 3.41 -2.38
C ASP A 241 12.03 1.87 -2.35
N ASP A 242 10.99 1.13 -2.78
CA ASP A 242 11.03 -0.34 -2.94
C ASP A 242 10.37 -0.76 -4.26
N PHE A 243 11.03 -1.61 -5.03
CA PHE A 243 10.49 -2.20 -6.26
C PHE A 243 10.26 -3.69 -6.04
N LEU A 244 9.00 -4.13 -5.98
CA LEU A 244 8.63 -5.48 -5.57
C LEU A 244 7.70 -6.16 -6.58
N PRO A 245 7.77 -7.50 -6.73
CA PRO A 245 6.83 -8.26 -7.55
C PRO A 245 5.44 -8.34 -6.91
N VAL A 246 4.40 -8.45 -7.74
CA VAL A 246 3.01 -8.70 -7.28
C VAL A 246 2.25 -9.68 -8.19
N HIS A 247 2.94 -10.72 -8.64
CA HIS A 247 2.42 -11.63 -9.68
C HIS A 247 1.76 -12.91 -9.13
N ASN A 248 1.93 -13.24 -7.85
CA ASN A 248 1.35 -14.41 -7.20
C ASN A 248 1.11 -14.18 -5.70
N LEU A 249 0.43 -15.12 -5.02
CA LEU A 249 0.10 -14.98 -3.60
C LEU A 249 1.34 -14.96 -2.71
N ASN A 250 2.40 -15.69 -3.07
CA ASN A 250 3.67 -15.66 -2.33
C ASN A 250 4.28 -14.25 -2.33
N SER A 251 4.24 -13.55 -3.47
CA SER A 251 4.71 -12.17 -3.57
C SER A 251 3.86 -11.22 -2.71
N LEU A 252 2.55 -11.45 -2.63
CA LEU A 252 1.67 -10.70 -1.72
C LEU A 252 1.96 -10.97 -0.24
N GLU A 253 2.25 -12.22 0.13
CA GLU A 253 2.63 -12.55 1.50
C GLU A 253 3.97 -11.90 1.88
N GLN A 254 4.94 -11.92 0.96
CA GLN A 254 6.21 -11.21 1.12
C GLN A 254 6.02 -9.70 1.25
N LEU A 255 5.11 -9.10 0.46
CA LEU A 255 4.72 -7.70 0.62
C LEU A 255 4.15 -7.43 2.02
N GLY A 256 3.28 -8.31 2.52
CA GLY A 256 2.73 -8.18 3.88
C GLY A 256 3.81 -8.21 4.96
N LYS A 257 4.79 -9.11 4.83
CA LYS A 257 5.96 -9.18 5.71
C LYS A 257 6.80 -7.91 5.61
N HIS A 258 7.07 -7.43 4.39
CA HIS A 258 7.84 -6.20 4.14
C HIS A 258 7.19 -4.98 4.78
N LEU A 259 5.86 -4.83 4.64
CA LEU A 259 5.08 -3.75 5.26
C LEU A 259 5.14 -3.80 6.80
N ALA A 260 5.23 -4.99 7.39
CA ALA A 260 5.33 -5.19 8.83
C ALA A 260 6.72 -4.86 9.38
N THR A 261 7.76 -4.95 8.54
CA THR A 261 9.17 -4.72 8.91
C THR A 261 9.72 -3.37 8.42
N LEU A 262 8.87 -2.46 7.94
CA LEU A 262 9.31 -1.13 7.55
C LEU A 262 9.95 -0.41 8.74
N SER A 263 11.00 0.39 8.44
CA SER A 263 11.68 1.20 9.45
C SER A 263 10.88 2.44 9.83
N GLU A 264 10.99 2.84 11.09
CA GLU A 264 10.39 4.08 11.62
C GLU A 264 10.88 5.32 10.89
N LYS A 265 12.10 5.25 10.37
CA LYS A 265 12.75 6.31 9.61
C LYS A 265 12.47 6.13 8.11
N ARG A 266 12.33 7.27 7.43
CA ARG A 266 12.26 7.28 5.97
C ARG A 266 13.59 6.79 5.38
N PRO A 267 13.58 6.11 4.22
CA PRO A 267 14.80 5.76 3.50
C PRO A 267 15.68 6.97 3.20
N GLU A 268 16.97 6.72 3.07
CA GLU A 268 17.87 7.65 2.41
C GLU A 268 17.57 7.70 0.91
N ARG A 269 17.14 8.87 0.44
CA ARG A 269 16.73 9.08 -0.95
C ARG A 269 17.87 9.75 -1.70
N LYS A 270 18.41 9.06 -2.72
CA LYS A 270 19.60 9.45 -3.48
C LYS A 270 19.53 10.87 -4.08
N GLN A 271 18.33 11.35 -4.40
CA GLN A 271 18.12 12.71 -4.95
C GLN A 271 18.47 13.83 -3.98
N ARG A 272 18.50 13.57 -2.66
CA ARG A 272 18.96 14.57 -1.67
C ARG A 272 20.43 14.94 -1.86
N MET A 273 21.26 14.03 -2.37
CA MET A 273 22.68 14.30 -2.59
C MET A 273 22.92 15.17 -3.83
N LEU A 274 22.10 15.04 -4.87
CA LEU A 274 22.27 15.78 -6.13
C LEU A 274 21.81 17.25 -6.05
N GLN A 275 20.88 17.59 -5.15
CA GLN A 275 20.42 18.98 -4.97
C GLN A 275 21.27 19.78 -3.96
N GLY A 276 22.23 19.16 -3.27
CA GLY A 276 23.10 19.81 -2.29
C GLY A 276 24.37 20.45 -2.86
N GLY A 277 24.67 20.24 -4.15
CA GLY A 277 25.93 20.64 -4.79
C GLY A 277 25.98 22.04 -5.43
N TYR A 278 24.87 22.78 -5.45
CA TYR A 278 24.82 24.16 -5.96
C TYR A 278 24.37 25.12 -4.85
N ARG A 279 25.28 25.33 -3.90
CA ARG A 279 25.35 26.58 -3.12
C ARG A 279 26.82 27.02 -3.09
N ALA A 280 27.17 27.82 -4.09
CA ALA A 280 28.24 28.82 -4.07
C ALA A 280 27.69 30.05 -4.80
#